data_AF-A0A9D9M2Y2-F1
#
_entry.id   AF-A0A9D9M2Y2-F1
#
_cell.length_a   1.000
_cell.length_b   1.000
_cell.length_c   1.000
_cell.angle_alpha   90.00
_cell.angle_beta   90.00
_cell.angle_gamma   90.00
#
_symmetry.space_group_name_H-M   'P 1'
#
loop_
_entity.id
_entity.type
_entity.pdbx_description
1 polymer ?
#
loop_
_entity_poly.entity_id
_entity_poly.type
_entity_poly.pdbx_seq_one_letter_code
_entity_poly.pdbx_strand_id
1 'polypeptide(L)'
;MNKKILSLCLIVFISFSVFSNESVEFDKEHTERYACAFSSIMAQMNELNVTSFNYGKDVGKQCRFILKNSWDITNYEQLISQIDDLLAHGHNGTFLFLAGLIETNENMKPVEIISKECLTASEGTRLFYVYSIKDRLGPLAISAWDKARCISLLRWSISAGFITEEEALQRAEPIVESLINEYSTWDDFFAHYIAGRQFYGATDNSSSRLATDAVKYCKQVHKKIYFENLPLQGTASDTGLLKYDDTSLLYELSSEARRWYELQDLFDKYTEKNITKTTNKLTEIKKKHKEYADIPFVEYFDSVLLSDQKTGADIWRCSFIYDKLKKQLENIPPDRTLYKWVNMDFARIHLILNHPEKALDCIALLPAETANSGYFQMLKGVSYLYLIGTSPDFEVNTNYESNAYDALSNAELQEYPLSDSTLQWMREYERKRDNN
;
A
#
# COMPACT_ATOMS: atom_id res chain seq x y z
N MET A 1 -37.15 -16.91 -28.02
CA MET A 1 -36.84 -15.79 -27.11
C MET A 1 -36.54 -16.37 -25.73
N ASN A 2 -35.38 -16.22 -25.10
CA ASN A 2 -34.13 -15.63 -25.56
C ASN A 2 -32.96 -16.36 -24.86
N LYS A 3 -31.81 -16.37 -25.52
CA LYS A 3 -30.69 -17.31 -25.38
C LYS A 3 -29.92 -17.19 -24.05
N LYS A 4 -29.38 -18.33 -23.62
CA LYS A 4 -28.20 -18.48 -22.76
C LYS A 4 -27.13 -17.45 -23.13
N ILE A 5 -26.73 -16.61 -22.19
CA ILE A 5 -25.51 -15.80 -22.28
C ILE A 5 -24.50 -16.47 -21.36
N LEU A 6 -23.57 -17.18 -22.01
CA LEU A 6 -22.29 -17.60 -21.45
C LEU A 6 -21.57 -16.37 -20.90
N SER A 7 -20.94 -16.52 -19.72
CA SER A 7 -19.85 -15.68 -19.26
C SER A 7 -18.82 -15.53 -20.37
N LEU A 8 -18.81 -14.37 -21.03
CA LEU A 8 -17.64 -13.90 -21.74
C LEU A 8 -16.68 -13.35 -20.69
N CYS A 9 -15.72 -14.17 -20.27
CA CYS A 9 -14.43 -13.63 -19.86
C CYS A 9 -13.82 -12.97 -21.10
N LEU A 10 -14.12 -11.69 -21.29
CA LEU A 10 -13.42 -10.84 -22.26
C LEU A 10 -12.04 -10.58 -21.65
N ILE A 11 -11.15 -11.56 -21.84
CA ILE A 11 -9.72 -11.28 -21.85
C ILE A 11 -9.54 -10.32 -23.01
N VAL A 12 -9.49 -9.03 -22.71
CA VAL A 12 -8.94 -8.05 -23.63
C VAL A 12 -7.46 -8.38 -23.75
N PHE A 13 -7.14 -9.30 -24.66
CA PHE A 13 -5.85 -9.27 -25.31
C PHE A 13 -5.80 -7.90 -25.97
N ILE A 14 -5.06 -6.97 -25.37
CA ILE A 14 -4.48 -5.88 -26.14
C ILE A 14 -3.56 -6.60 -27.14
N SER A 15 -4.12 -6.93 -28.30
CA SER A 15 -3.32 -7.15 -29.48
C SER A 15 -2.52 -5.88 -29.64
N PHE A 16 -1.20 -5.97 -29.45
CA PHE A 16 -0.25 -5.07 -30.08
C PHE A 16 -0.48 -5.21 -31.59
N SER A 17 -1.52 -4.55 -32.10
CA SER A 17 -1.53 -4.10 -33.47
C SER A 17 -0.34 -3.18 -33.55
N VAL A 18 0.71 -3.67 -34.22
CA VAL A 18 1.84 -2.90 -34.70
C VAL A 18 1.27 -1.86 -35.66
N PHE A 19 0.73 -0.79 -35.09
CA PHE A 19 0.87 0.51 -35.71
C PHE A 19 2.33 0.86 -35.48
N SER A 20 3.07 0.89 -36.57
CA SER A 20 4.32 1.62 -36.66
C SER A 20 4.01 3.10 -36.36
N ASN A 21 3.84 3.44 -35.08
CA ASN A 21 4.27 4.74 -34.62
C ASN A 21 5.78 4.70 -34.83
N GLU A 22 6.30 5.60 -35.67
CA GLU A 22 7.69 5.99 -35.56
C GLU A 22 7.89 6.41 -34.10
N SER A 23 8.45 5.52 -33.27
CA SER A 23 8.92 5.88 -31.95
C SER A 23 9.97 6.96 -32.20
N VAL A 24 9.67 8.19 -31.79
CA VAL A 24 10.64 9.27 -31.84
C VAL A 24 11.73 8.88 -30.85
N GLU A 25 12.80 8.27 -31.36
CA GLU A 25 13.97 7.92 -30.56
C GLU A 25 14.55 9.23 -30.01
N PHE A 26 14.39 9.44 -28.70
CA PHE A 26 14.86 10.66 -28.07
C PHE A 26 16.37 10.58 -27.93
N ASP A 27 17.08 11.63 -28.37
CA ASP A 27 18.50 11.70 -28.07
C ASP A 27 18.72 11.77 -26.54
N LYS A 28 19.89 11.34 -26.10
CA LYS A 28 20.24 11.26 -24.67
C LYS A 28 20.03 12.59 -23.94
N GLU A 29 20.41 13.70 -24.56
CA GLU A 29 20.30 15.05 -24.00
C GLU A 29 18.83 15.46 -23.83
N HIS A 30 17.97 15.07 -24.76
CA HIS A 30 16.53 15.27 -24.70
C HIS A 30 15.92 14.56 -23.48
N THR A 31 16.18 13.26 -23.34
CA THR A 31 15.68 12.47 -22.20
C THR A 31 16.16 13.03 -20.87
N GLU A 32 17.43 13.43 -20.77
CA GLU A 32 17.99 14.06 -19.57
C GLU A 32 17.23 15.33 -19.17
N ARG A 33 16.96 16.23 -20.13
CA ARG A 33 16.29 17.51 -19.87
C ARG A 33 14.86 17.30 -19.38
N TYR A 34 14.09 16.41 -20.00
CA TYR A 34 12.73 16.09 -19.55
C TYR A 34 12.72 15.34 -18.22
N ALA A 35 13.63 14.38 -18.03
CA ALA A 35 13.75 13.68 -16.76
C ALA A 35 14.03 14.64 -15.61
N CYS A 36 14.94 15.60 -15.81
CA CYS A 36 15.21 16.68 -14.86
C CYS A 36 13.96 17.51 -14.56
N ALA A 37 13.22 17.91 -15.61
CA ALA A 37 12.01 18.70 -15.49
C ALA A 37 10.87 17.98 -14.75
N PHE A 38 10.57 16.72 -15.08
CA PHE A 38 9.52 15.93 -14.42
C PHE A 38 9.83 15.60 -12.95
N SER A 39 11.11 15.39 -12.60
CA SER A 39 11.53 15.11 -11.21
C SER A 39 11.99 16.35 -10.43
N SER A 40 11.81 17.55 -11.00
CA SER A 40 12.35 18.81 -10.51
C SER A 40 11.84 19.23 -9.13
N ILE A 41 10.56 19.00 -8.81
CA ILE A 41 10.01 19.30 -7.48
C ILE A 41 10.73 18.48 -6.40
N MET A 42 10.98 17.20 -6.67
CA MET A 42 11.67 16.32 -5.73
C MET A 42 13.14 16.70 -5.56
N ALA A 43 13.82 17.06 -6.65
CA ALA A 43 15.18 17.59 -6.60
C ALA A 43 15.23 18.90 -5.79
N GLN A 44 14.31 19.83 -6.04
CA GLN A 44 14.24 21.11 -5.34
C GLN A 44 13.95 20.93 -3.84
N MET A 45 13.04 20.02 -3.48
CA MET A 45 12.71 19.71 -2.09
C MET A 45 13.91 19.15 -1.31
N ASN A 46 14.76 18.38 -1.98
CA ASN A 46 15.97 17.80 -1.40
C ASN A 46 17.21 18.66 -1.62
N GLU A 47 17.06 19.91 -2.05
CA GLU A 47 18.18 20.86 -2.29
C GLU A 47 19.22 20.35 -3.31
N LEU A 48 18.79 19.52 -4.27
CA LEU A 48 19.63 18.99 -5.34
C LEU A 48 19.51 19.84 -6.62
N ASN A 49 20.48 19.67 -7.54
CA ASN A 49 20.49 20.40 -8.80
C ASN A 49 19.30 20.00 -9.70
N VAL A 50 18.38 20.93 -9.97
CA VAL A 50 17.15 20.63 -10.72
C VAL A 50 17.37 20.43 -12.23
N THR A 51 18.51 20.81 -12.79
CA THR A 51 18.82 20.74 -14.24
C THR A 51 19.88 19.70 -14.58
N SER A 52 20.41 18.96 -13.60
CA SER A 52 21.44 17.94 -13.83
C SER A 52 20.87 16.56 -13.58
N PHE A 53 20.90 15.68 -14.58
CA PHE A 53 20.37 14.32 -14.43
C PHE A 53 21.20 13.53 -13.43
N ASN A 54 22.53 13.57 -13.59
CA ASN A 54 23.51 13.09 -12.63
C ASN A 54 23.94 14.23 -11.70
N TYR A 55 23.74 14.10 -10.39
CA TYR A 55 24.11 15.16 -9.44
C TYR A 55 25.61 15.16 -9.09
N GLY A 56 26.37 14.16 -9.55
CA GLY A 56 27.78 13.99 -9.21
C GLY A 56 28.00 13.22 -7.90
N LYS A 57 29.27 12.92 -7.61
CA LYS A 57 29.68 12.10 -6.45
C LYS A 57 29.60 12.86 -5.12
N ASP A 58 29.69 14.18 -5.13
CA ASP A 58 29.74 15.01 -3.93
C ASP A 58 28.46 14.91 -3.08
N VAL A 59 27.31 14.73 -3.72
CA VAL A 59 26.02 14.52 -3.04
C VAL A 59 25.68 13.04 -2.83
N GLY A 60 26.59 12.11 -3.15
CA GLY A 60 26.32 10.68 -3.07
C GLY A 60 25.98 10.20 -1.65
N LYS A 61 26.56 10.83 -0.62
CA LYS A 61 26.18 10.56 0.79
C LYS A 61 24.73 10.98 1.09
N GLN A 62 24.31 12.14 0.59
CA GLN A 62 22.94 12.63 0.75
C GLN A 62 21.96 11.73 -0.02
N CYS A 63 22.29 11.33 -1.25
CA CYS A 63 21.45 10.43 -2.04
C CYS A 63 21.28 9.07 -1.37
N ARG A 64 22.36 8.45 -0.84
CA ARG A 64 22.27 7.22 -0.04
C ARG A 64 21.44 7.41 1.23
N PHE A 65 21.54 8.57 1.88
CA PHE A 65 20.72 8.88 3.05
C PHE A 65 19.22 8.97 2.70
N ILE A 66 18.86 9.60 1.58
CA ILE A 66 17.47 9.69 1.10
C ILE A 66 16.94 8.30 0.73
N LEU A 67 17.68 7.56 -0.10
CA LEU A 67 17.33 6.21 -0.53
C LEU A 67 17.11 5.28 0.67
N LYS A 68 18.02 5.27 1.64
CA LYS A 68 17.88 4.44 2.83
C LYS A 68 16.72 4.88 3.72
N ASN A 69 16.66 6.15 4.15
CA ASN A 69 15.74 6.54 5.23
C ASN A 69 14.31 6.84 4.74
N SER A 70 14.12 7.13 3.46
CA SER A 70 12.79 7.43 2.91
C SER A 70 12.23 6.31 2.04
N TRP A 71 13.08 5.39 1.57
CA TRP A 71 12.68 4.32 0.65
C TRP A 71 13.17 2.93 1.04
N ASP A 72 13.98 2.81 2.10
CA ASP A 72 14.62 1.55 2.51
C ASP A 72 15.46 0.88 1.40
N ILE A 73 16.02 1.70 0.49
CA ILE A 73 16.86 1.24 -0.61
C ILE A 73 18.33 1.39 -0.23
N THR A 74 19.04 0.27 -0.23
CA THR A 74 20.47 0.18 0.09
C THR A 74 21.30 -0.52 -0.99
N ASN A 75 20.65 -1.11 -2.01
CA ASN A 75 21.29 -1.85 -3.09
C ASN A 75 20.48 -1.78 -4.41
N TYR A 76 21.02 -2.40 -5.45
CA TYR A 76 20.45 -2.44 -6.80
C TYR A 76 19.10 -3.18 -6.83
N GLU A 77 19.01 -4.34 -6.20
CA GLU A 77 17.83 -5.20 -6.23
C GLU A 77 16.62 -4.50 -5.61
N GLN A 78 16.82 -3.85 -4.46
CA GLN A 78 15.80 -3.03 -3.80
C GLN A 78 15.38 -1.83 -4.66
N LEU A 79 16.31 -1.19 -5.36
CA LEU A 79 16.01 -0.09 -6.28
C LEU A 79 15.10 -0.56 -7.42
N ILE A 80 15.46 -1.64 -8.10
CA ILE A 80 14.69 -2.15 -9.24
C ILE A 80 13.30 -2.59 -8.77
N SER A 81 13.22 -3.33 -7.66
CA SER A 81 11.94 -3.73 -7.08
C SER A 81 11.05 -2.53 -6.76
N GLN A 82 11.61 -1.43 -6.24
CA GLN A 82 10.83 -0.23 -5.91
C GLN A 82 10.35 0.52 -7.16
N ILE A 83 11.17 0.56 -8.23
CA ILE A 83 10.77 1.16 -9.51
C ILE A 83 9.63 0.35 -10.14
N ASP A 84 9.77 -0.97 -10.18
CA ASP A 84 8.76 -1.87 -10.76
C ASP A 84 7.43 -1.75 -9.98
N ASP A 85 7.47 -1.70 -8.64
CA ASP A 85 6.28 -1.50 -7.81
C ASP A 85 5.59 -0.15 -8.08
N LEU A 86 6.35 0.94 -8.18
CA LEU A 86 5.79 2.26 -8.48
C LEU A 86 5.12 2.33 -9.86
N LEU A 87 5.66 1.62 -10.85
CA LEU A 87 5.12 1.60 -12.21
C LEU A 87 3.93 0.64 -12.37
N ALA A 88 3.94 -0.50 -11.67
CA ALA A 88 2.87 -1.50 -11.75
C ALA A 88 1.66 -1.15 -10.89
N HIS A 89 1.89 -0.68 -9.66
CA HIS A 89 0.85 -0.34 -8.71
C HIS A 89 1.00 1.12 -8.26
N GLY A 90 2.05 1.40 -7.47
CA GLY A 90 2.28 2.70 -6.89
C GLY A 90 1.09 3.24 -6.08
N HIS A 91 1.13 4.55 -5.83
CA HIS A 91 0.00 5.22 -5.18
C HIS A 91 -1.16 5.43 -6.17
N ASN A 92 -0.85 5.56 -7.46
CA ASN A 92 -1.83 5.74 -8.52
C ASN A 92 -2.74 4.51 -8.66
N GLY A 93 -2.21 3.29 -8.56
CA GLY A 93 -3.01 2.07 -8.54
C GLY A 93 -3.96 2.02 -7.35
N THR A 94 -3.51 2.44 -6.16
CA THR A 94 -4.40 2.57 -5.00
C THR A 94 -5.47 3.63 -5.23
N PHE A 95 -5.12 4.78 -5.82
CA PHE A 95 -6.06 5.84 -6.15
C PHE A 95 -7.13 5.34 -7.13
N LEU A 96 -6.72 4.71 -8.23
CA LEU A 96 -7.61 4.19 -9.27
C LEU A 96 -8.52 3.07 -8.72
N PHE A 97 -7.97 2.20 -7.88
CA PHE A 97 -8.76 1.19 -7.17
C PHE A 97 -9.88 1.84 -6.35
N LEU A 98 -9.56 2.84 -5.52
CA LEU A 98 -10.55 3.56 -4.71
C LEU A 98 -11.54 4.36 -5.57
N ALA A 99 -11.10 4.93 -6.69
CA ALA A 99 -11.97 5.61 -7.65
C ALA A 99 -12.98 4.62 -8.27
N GLY A 100 -12.54 3.43 -8.66
CA GLY A 100 -13.40 2.37 -9.16
C GLY A 100 -14.41 1.87 -8.12
N LEU A 101 -14.04 1.83 -6.83
CA LEU A 101 -15.01 1.55 -5.76
C LEU A 101 -16.09 2.63 -5.68
N ILE A 102 -15.75 3.90 -5.89
CA ILE A 102 -16.73 4.99 -5.88
C ILE A 102 -17.66 4.89 -7.10
N GLU A 103 -17.13 4.58 -8.28
CA GLU A 103 -17.91 4.42 -9.50
C GLU A 103 -18.90 3.25 -9.42
N THR A 104 -18.46 2.11 -8.88
CA THR A 104 -19.30 0.91 -8.71
C THR A 104 -20.31 1.02 -7.56
N ASN A 105 -20.13 2.00 -6.68
CA ASN A 105 -21.01 2.29 -5.56
C ASN A 105 -21.65 3.69 -5.70
N GLU A 106 -22.16 3.98 -6.89
CA GLU A 106 -22.80 5.26 -7.20
C GLU A 106 -23.87 5.62 -6.15
N ASN A 107 -23.90 6.89 -5.74
CA ASN A 107 -24.78 7.45 -4.70
C ASN A 107 -24.48 7.03 -3.24
N MET A 108 -23.47 6.20 -2.99
CA MET A 108 -23.01 5.93 -1.63
C MET A 108 -22.02 6.98 -1.15
N LYS A 109 -22.12 7.36 0.13
CA LYS A 109 -21.13 8.16 0.83
C LYS A 109 -19.88 7.32 1.11
N PRO A 110 -18.71 7.94 1.32
CA PRO A 110 -17.47 7.22 1.62
C PRO A 110 -17.60 6.22 2.78
N VAL A 111 -18.31 6.56 3.86
CA VAL A 111 -18.52 5.65 5.01
C VAL A 111 -19.30 4.39 4.64
N GLU A 112 -20.28 4.51 3.75
CA GLU A 112 -21.09 3.37 3.29
C GLU A 112 -20.25 2.44 2.41
N ILE A 113 -19.42 3.01 1.55
CA ILE A 113 -18.45 2.27 0.74
C ILE A 113 -17.42 1.58 1.64
N ILE A 114 -16.83 2.29 2.62
CA ILE A 114 -15.88 1.72 3.59
C ILE A 114 -16.48 0.49 4.29
N SER A 115 -17.74 0.59 4.71
CA SER A 115 -18.44 -0.50 5.36
C SER A 115 -18.68 -1.68 4.42
N LYS A 116 -19.27 -1.42 3.24
CA LYS A 116 -19.62 -2.45 2.25
C LYS A 116 -18.38 -3.17 1.72
N GLU A 117 -17.34 -2.42 1.40
CA GLU A 117 -16.10 -2.90 0.81
C GLU A 117 -15.08 -3.35 1.86
N CYS A 118 -15.43 -3.30 3.15
CA CYS A 118 -14.58 -3.73 4.26
C CYS A 118 -13.17 -3.10 4.21
N LEU A 119 -13.11 -1.78 3.97
CA LEU A 119 -11.84 -1.04 3.90
C LEU A 119 -11.23 -0.86 5.29
N THR A 120 -9.90 -0.86 5.35
CA THR A 120 -9.14 -0.46 6.54
C THR A 120 -9.30 1.04 6.83
N ALA A 121 -8.89 1.50 8.01
CA ALA A 121 -8.94 2.93 8.32
C ALA A 121 -8.14 3.80 7.35
N SER A 122 -6.93 3.38 6.96
CA SER A 122 -6.07 4.14 6.05
C SER A 122 -6.63 4.18 4.61
N GLU A 123 -7.18 3.06 4.13
CA GLU A 123 -7.91 3.01 2.86
C GLU A 123 -9.16 3.90 2.90
N GLY A 124 -9.91 3.89 4.00
CA GLY A 124 -11.07 4.77 4.18
C GLY A 124 -10.71 6.25 4.19
N THR A 125 -9.61 6.63 4.85
CA THR A 125 -9.07 8.00 4.82
C THR A 125 -8.70 8.43 3.40
N ARG A 126 -8.01 7.55 2.65
CA ARG A 126 -7.69 7.79 1.24
C ARG A 126 -8.94 7.85 0.38
N LEU A 127 -9.97 7.06 0.67
CA LEU A 127 -11.24 7.09 -0.05
C LEU A 127 -11.90 8.48 0.05
N PHE A 128 -11.92 9.10 1.24
CA PHE A 128 -12.44 10.47 1.37
C PHE A 128 -11.67 11.47 0.50
N TYR A 129 -10.34 11.34 0.43
CA TYR A 129 -9.53 12.17 -0.44
C TYR A 129 -9.91 11.95 -1.91
N VAL A 130 -9.92 10.70 -2.37
CA VAL A 130 -10.23 10.33 -3.77
C VAL A 130 -11.63 10.82 -4.16
N TYR A 131 -12.62 10.61 -3.28
CA TYR A 131 -14.00 11.05 -3.46
C TYR A 131 -14.12 12.56 -3.72
N SER A 132 -13.22 13.37 -3.16
CA SER A 132 -13.24 14.84 -3.31
C SER A 132 -12.59 15.37 -4.60
N ILE A 133 -11.81 14.55 -5.30
CA ILE A 133 -10.88 15.04 -6.33
C ILE A 133 -10.89 14.22 -7.63
N LYS A 134 -11.36 12.96 -7.61
CA LYS A 134 -11.27 12.04 -8.77
C LYS A 134 -11.79 12.62 -10.08
N ASP A 135 -12.93 13.31 -10.05
CA ASP A 135 -13.58 13.84 -11.26
C ASP A 135 -12.81 14.97 -11.91
N ARG A 136 -11.94 15.64 -11.15
CA ARG A 136 -11.08 16.71 -11.66
C ARG A 136 -9.81 16.16 -12.29
N LEU A 137 -9.22 15.13 -11.66
CA LEU A 137 -8.02 14.47 -12.17
C LEU A 137 -8.34 13.54 -13.35
N GLY A 138 -9.55 13.00 -13.44
CA GLY A 138 -9.92 12.05 -14.48
C GLY A 138 -9.02 10.80 -14.49
N PRO A 139 -8.82 10.15 -15.64
CA PRO A 139 -8.17 8.84 -15.73
C PRO A 139 -6.67 8.86 -15.44
N LEU A 140 -6.00 10.00 -15.63
CA LEU A 140 -4.58 10.15 -15.28
C LEU A 140 -4.35 10.16 -13.76
N ALA A 141 -5.40 10.43 -12.98
CA ALA A 141 -5.42 10.32 -11.52
C ALA A 141 -4.20 10.99 -10.87
N ILE A 142 -3.28 10.22 -10.29
CA ILE A 142 -2.05 10.75 -9.69
C ILE A 142 -0.79 10.14 -10.32
N SER A 143 -0.86 9.69 -11.58
CA SER A 143 0.25 9.07 -12.33
C SER A 143 1.54 9.89 -12.30
N ALA A 144 1.45 11.23 -12.43
CA ALA A 144 2.60 12.13 -12.37
C ALA A 144 3.44 11.96 -11.09
N TRP A 145 2.79 11.67 -9.95
CA TRP A 145 3.46 11.51 -8.66
C TRP A 145 4.33 10.24 -8.61
N ASP A 146 3.86 9.13 -9.16
CA ASP A 146 4.62 7.88 -9.16
C ASP A 146 5.77 7.94 -10.18
N LYS A 147 5.47 8.35 -11.42
CA LYS A 147 6.47 8.42 -12.50
C LYS A 147 7.60 9.42 -12.21
N ALA A 148 7.28 10.60 -11.66
CA ALA A 148 8.31 11.56 -11.25
C ALA A 148 9.20 11.01 -10.13
N ARG A 149 8.67 10.15 -9.25
CA ARG A 149 9.45 9.49 -8.20
C ARG A 149 10.34 8.39 -8.74
N CYS A 150 9.88 7.61 -9.73
CA CYS A 150 10.76 6.68 -10.44
C CYS A 150 11.98 7.40 -11.03
N ILE A 151 11.77 8.52 -11.71
CA ILE A 151 12.89 9.33 -12.26
C ILE A 151 13.78 9.87 -11.13
N SER A 152 13.21 10.29 -9.99
CA SER A 152 13.99 10.74 -8.84
C SER A 152 14.87 9.63 -8.25
N LEU A 153 14.33 8.41 -8.11
CA LEU A 153 15.05 7.23 -7.63
C LEU A 153 16.22 6.88 -8.55
N LEU A 154 16.02 6.94 -9.87
CA LEU A 154 17.08 6.74 -10.86
C LEU A 154 18.20 7.77 -10.68
N ARG A 155 17.85 9.06 -10.62
CA ARG A 155 18.83 10.16 -10.45
C ARG A 155 19.63 10.05 -9.14
N TRP A 156 18.99 9.73 -8.01
CA TRP A 156 19.68 9.53 -6.74
C TRP A 156 20.60 8.30 -6.78
N SER A 157 20.17 7.24 -7.46
CA SER A 157 20.90 5.97 -7.52
C SER A 157 22.19 6.05 -8.32
N ILE A 158 22.25 6.94 -9.33
CA ILE A 158 23.50 7.28 -10.03
C ILE A 158 24.53 7.85 -9.04
N SER A 159 24.15 8.89 -8.30
CA SER A 159 25.02 9.53 -7.30
C SER A 159 25.34 8.62 -6.11
N ALA A 160 24.42 7.71 -5.76
CA ALA A 160 24.63 6.72 -4.72
C ALA A 160 25.64 5.62 -5.12
N GLY A 161 25.81 5.40 -6.44
CA GLY A 161 26.66 4.35 -7.01
C GLY A 161 25.97 3.00 -7.15
N PHE A 162 24.63 2.96 -7.19
CA PHE A 162 23.86 1.73 -7.36
C PHE A 162 23.66 1.35 -8.83
N ILE A 163 23.62 2.35 -9.73
CA ILE A 163 23.47 2.17 -11.18
C ILE A 163 24.37 3.14 -11.93
N THR A 164 24.61 2.85 -13.21
CA THR A 164 25.29 3.78 -14.13
C THR A 164 24.32 4.84 -14.65
N GLU A 165 24.86 5.96 -15.15
CA GLU A 165 24.03 7.00 -15.78
C GLU A 165 23.35 6.50 -17.07
N GLU A 166 24.03 5.64 -17.84
CA GLU A 166 23.49 5.04 -19.06
C GLU A 166 22.30 4.14 -18.75
N GLU A 167 22.43 3.24 -17.77
CA GLU A 167 21.31 2.38 -17.33
C GLU A 167 20.15 3.23 -16.78
N ALA A 168 20.46 4.27 -16.01
CA ALA A 168 19.43 5.16 -15.48
C ALA A 168 18.64 5.88 -16.57
N LEU A 169 19.30 6.27 -17.67
CA LEU A 169 18.64 6.92 -18.81
C LEU A 169 17.80 5.95 -19.62
N GLN A 170 18.32 4.76 -19.91
CA GLN A 170 17.54 3.70 -20.58
C GLN A 170 16.25 3.37 -19.83
N ARG A 171 16.29 3.41 -18.49
CA ARG A 171 15.10 3.20 -17.65
C ARG A 171 14.19 4.43 -17.57
N ALA A 172 14.77 5.63 -17.63
CA ALA A 172 14.00 6.89 -17.57
C ALA A 172 13.26 7.18 -18.88
N GLU A 173 13.82 6.80 -20.02
CA GLU A 173 13.30 7.07 -21.37
C GLU A 173 11.82 6.68 -21.55
N PRO A 174 11.38 5.42 -21.30
CA PRO A 174 9.97 5.06 -21.47
C PRO A 174 9.04 5.81 -20.50
N ILE A 175 9.55 6.20 -19.32
CA ILE A 175 8.77 6.98 -18.34
C ILE A 175 8.61 8.42 -18.83
N VAL A 176 9.69 9.01 -19.36
CA VAL A 176 9.71 10.36 -19.94
C VAL A 176 8.80 10.44 -21.16
N GLU A 177 8.93 9.50 -22.11
CA GLU A 177 8.07 9.43 -23.29
C GLU A 177 6.60 9.36 -22.90
N SER A 178 6.27 8.48 -21.94
CA SER A 178 4.92 8.35 -21.42
C SER A 178 4.39 9.66 -20.82
N LEU A 179 5.18 10.38 -20.01
CA LEU A 179 4.77 11.66 -19.43
C LEU A 179 4.61 12.77 -20.48
N ILE A 180 5.47 12.81 -21.51
CA ILE A 180 5.34 13.74 -22.64
C ILE A 180 4.00 13.54 -23.35
N ASN A 181 3.61 12.28 -23.55
CA ASN A 181 2.41 11.91 -24.29
C ASN A 181 1.12 11.95 -23.44
N GLU A 182 1.22 11.90 -22.11
CA GLU A 182 0.05 11.92 -21.22
C GLU A 182 -0.45 13.34 -20.91
N TYR A 183 0.45 14.31 -20.74
CA TYR A 183 0.08 15.64 -20.26
C TYR A 183 0.16 16.68 -21.38
N SER A 184 -0.79 17.60 -21.42
CA SER A 184 -0.79 18.70 -22.40
C SER A 184 0.04 19.90 -21.99
N THR A 185 0.16 20.15 -20.69
CA THR A 185 0.83 21.34 -20.15
C THR A 185 1.58 20.99 -18.87
N TRP A 186 2.64 21.74 -18.56
CA TRP A 186 3.37 21.58 -17.31
C TRP A 186 2.52 21.90 -16.08
N ASP A 187 1.60 22.85 -16.19
CA ASP A 187 0.64 23.17 -15.12
C ASP A 187 -0.23 21.96 -14.76
N ASP A 188 -0.68 21.22 -15.78
CA ASP A 188 -1.49 20.01 -15.62
C ASP A 188 -0.68 18.87 -14.98
N PHE A 189 0.53 18.61 -15.49
CA PHE A 189 1.47 17.66 -14.88
C PHE A 189 1.72 17.98 -13.40
N PHE A 190 1.99 19.25 -13.06
CA PHE A 190 2.25 19.66 -11.69
C PHE A 190 1.01 19.57 -10.80
N ALA A 191 -0.19 19.84 -11.32
CA ALA A 191 -1.44 19.64 -10.59
C ALA A 191 -1.62 18.16 -10.19
N HIS A 192 -1.41 17.23 -11.12
CA HIS A 192 -1.44 15.79 -10.85
C HIS A 192 -0.35 15.34 -9.86
N TYR A 193 0.86 15.89 -9.97
CA TYR A 193 1.93 15.63 -9.01
C TYR A 193 1.55 16.09 -7.59
N ILE A 194 1.01 17.30 -7.46
CA ILE A 194 0.58 17.88 -6.17
C ILE A 194 -0.57 17.08 -5.59
N ALA A 195 -1.52 16.63 -6.41
CA ALA A 195 -2.60 15.75 -5.98
C ALA A 195 -2.05 14.41 -5.44
N GLY A 196 -1.07 13.79 -6.11
CA GLY A 196 -0.43 12.58 -5.59
C GLY A 196 0.33 12.84 -4.28
N ARG A 197 0.97 14.00 -4.15
CA ARG A 197 1.63 14.41 -2.90
C ARG A 197 0.64 14.58 -1.75
N GLN A 198 -0.55 15.11 -2.02
CA GLN A 198 -1.64 15.20 -1.04
C GLN A 198 -2.19 13.84 -0.65
N PHE A 199 -2.37 12.94 -1.63
CA PHE A 199 -2.81 11.56 -1.40
C PHE A 199 -1.82 10.80 -0.50
N TYR A 200 -0.52 10.97 -0.73
CA TYR A 200 0.54 10.42 0.12
C TYR A 200 0.39 10.90 1.59
N GLY A 201 0.12 12.19 1.80
CA GLY A 201 -0.10 12.76 3.14
C GLY A 201 -1.51 12.60 3.70
N ALA A 202 -2.40 11.85 3.04
CA ALA A 202 -3.78 11.70 3.50
C ALA A 202 -3.84 10.99 4.84
N THR A 203 -3.03 9.93 5.01
CA THR A 203 -3.10 9.06 6.20
C THR A 203 -2.44 9.68 7.43
N ASP A 204 -1.52 10.64 7.30
CA ASP A 204 -0.88 11.29 8.46
C ASP A 204 -1.38 12.72 8.69
N ASN A 205 -2.52 13.08 8.06
CA ASN A 205 -3.13 14.40 8.13
C ASN A 205 -2.18 15.54 7.70
N SER A 206 -1.23 15.24 6.80
CA SER A 206 -0.27 16.22 6.29
C SER A 206 -0.59 16.72 4.87
N SER A 207 -1.66 16.23 4.22
CA SER A 207 -2.05 16.58 2.84
C SER A 207 -1.92 18.07 2.52
N SER A 208 -2.62 18.96 3.25
CA SER A 208 -2.64 20.39 2.93
C SER A 208 -1.26 21.05 3.07
N ARG A 209 -0.47 20.62 4.07
CA ARG A 209 0.91 21.10 4.26
C ARG A 209 1.78 20.65 3.09
N LEU A 210 1.74 19.38 2.74
CA LEU A 210 2.53 18.83 1.64
C LEU A 210 2.14 19.41 0.28
N ALA A 211 0.85 19.73 0.07
CA ALA A 211 0.38 20.44 -1.12
C ALA A 211 1.01 21.83 -1.20
N THR A 212 0.93 22.59 -0.10
CA THR A 212 1.46 23.95 -0.01
C THR A 212 2.97 23.98 -0.27
N ASP A 213 3.70 23.02 0.30
CA ASP A 213 5.12 22.85 0.06
C ASP A 213 5.41 22.53 -1.41
N ALA A 214 4.64 21.61 -2.03
CA ALA A 214 4.80 21.25 -3.44
C ALA A 214 4.52 22.44 -4.39
N VAL A 215 3.47 23.23 -4.15
CA VAL A 215 3.19 24.47 -4.91
C VAL A 215 4.35 25.45 -4.77
N LYS A 216 4.89 25.64 -3.56
CA LYS A 216 6.06 26.49 -3.31
C LYS A 216 7.27 26.02 -4.10
N TYR A 217 7.56 24.71 -4.12
CA TYR A 217 8.69 24.16 -4.86
C TYR A 217 8.49 24.27 -6.38
N CYS A 218 7.28 24.04 -6.89
CA CYS A 218 6.94 24.28 -8.29
C CYS A 218 7.27 25.72 -8.70
N LYS A 219 6.82 26.72 -7.93
CA LYS A 219 7.16 28.15 -8.16
C LYS A 219 8.67 28.45 -8.14
N GLN A 220 9.46 27.69 -7.38
CA GLN A 220 10.92 27.84 -7.39
C GLN A 220 11.56 27.20 -8.62
N VAL A 221 11.06 26.05 -9.06
CA VAL A 221 11.54 25.37 -10.25
C VAL A 221 11.26 26.17 -11.52
N HIS A 222 10.09 26.82 -11.63
CA HIS A 222 9.77 27.72 -12.76
C HIS A 222 10.77 28.88 -12.93
N LYS A 223 11.59 29.19 -11.92
CA LYS A 223 12.66 30.20 -12.02
C LYS A 223 13.99 29.62 -12.53
N LYS A 224 14.09 28.29 -12.61
CA LYS A 224 15.32 27.55 -12.90
C LYS A 224 15.24 26.75 -14.20
N ILE A 225 14.04 26.37 -14.63
CA ILE A 225 13.78 25.59 -15.85
C ILE A 225 12.88 26.40 -16.79
N TYR A 226 13.31 26.52 -18.05
CA TYR A 226 12.53 27.14 -19.12
C TYR A 226 11.62 26.08 -19.76
N PHE A 227 10.45 25.90 -19.15
CA PHE A 227 9.47 24.89 -19.58
C PHE A 227 8.90 25.12 -20.98
N GLU A 228 8.96 26.35 -21.51
CA GLU A 228 8.54 26.64 -22.89
C GLU A 228 9.40 25.89 -23.93
N ASN A 229 10.63 25.52 -23.56
CA ASN A 229 11.56 24.78 -24.40
C ASN A 229 11.45 23.25 -24.23
N LEU A 230 10.43 22.79 -23.51
CA LEU A 230 10.14 21.38 -23.22
C LEU A 230 8.64 21.11 -23.47
N PRO A 231 8.16 21.21 -24.72
CA PRO A 231 6.74 21.05 -25.02
C PRO A 231 6.25 19.63 -24.72
N LEU A 232 5.11 19.52 -24.04
CA LEU A 232 4.39 18.27 -23.86
C LEU A 232 3.43 18.04 -25.03
N GLN A 233 3.08 16.78 -25.29
CA GLN A 233 2.34 16.34 -26.48
C GLN A 233 0.99 15.71 -26.16
N GLY A 234 0.63 15.58 -24.88
CA GLY A 234 -0.65 15.02 -24.49
C GLY A 234 -1.83 15.87 -24.93
N THR A 235 -2.99 15.23 -25.06
CA THR A 235 -4.26 15.89 -25.35
C THR A 235 -5.00 16.22 -24.06
N ALA A 236 -5.66 17.39 -24.01
CA ALA A 236 -6.38 17.80 -22.82
C ALA A 236 -7.46 16.76 -22.48
N SER A 237 -7.59 16.41 -21.20
CA SER A 237 -8.66 15.54 -20.73
C SER A 237 -10.02 16.19 -20.96
N ASP A 238 -11.07 15.35 -21.02
CA ASP A 238 -12.47 15.83 -21.05
C ASP A 238 -12.83 16.68 -19.81
N THR A 239 -12.07 16.53 -18.72
CA THR A 239 -12.24 17.29 -17.46
C THR A 239 -11.62 18.69 -17.52
N GLY A 240 -10.88 19.01 -18.59
CA GLY A 240 -10.18 20.27 -18.80
C GLY A 240 -8.79 20.31 -18.17
N LEU A 241 -8.00 21.31 -18.56
CA LEU A 241 -6.63 21.49 -18.08
C LEU A 241 -6.60 22.03 -16.65
N LEU A 242 -5.79 21.41 -15.79
CA LEU A 242 -5.60 21.84 -14.41
C LEU A 242 -4.47 22.87 -14.29
N LYS A 243 -4.57 23.72 -13.27
CA LYS A 243 -3.49 24.61 -12.84
C LYS A 243 -2.93 24.16 -11.51
N TYR A 244 -1.61 24.07 -11.42
CA TYR A 244 -0.95 23.57 -10.22
C TYR A 244 -1.16 24.45 -8.97
N ASP A 245 -1.45 25.74 -9.16
CA ASP A 245 -1.72 26.69 -8.09
C ASP A 245 -3.21 26.98 -7.89
N ASP A 246 -4.09 26.19 -8.52
CA ASP A 246 -5.51 26.23 -8.24
C ASP A 246 -5.78 25.70 -6.83
N THR A 247 -6.18 26.63 -5.95
CA THR A 247 -6.54 26.32 -4.57
C THR A 247 -7.72 25.36 -4.46
N SER A 248 -8.55 25.23 -5.50
CA SER A 248 -9.65 24.27 -5.51
C SER A 248 -9.12 22.84 -5.37
N LEU A 249 -7.92 22.53 -5.87
CA LEU A 249 -7.30 21.21 -5.80
C LEU A 249 -6.80 20.86 -4.39
N LEU A 250 -6.81 21.82 -3.45
CA LEU A 250 -6.44 21.57 -2.07
C LEU A 250 -7.53 20.77 -1.38
N TYR A 251 -7.13 19.69 -0.72
CA TYR A 251 -8.06 18.84 -0.01
C TYR A 251 -8.59 19.51 1.26
N GLU A 252 -9.88 19.79 1.26
CA GLU A 252 -10.60 20.28 2.43
C GLU A 252 -11.33 19.14 3.14
N LEU A 253 -10.95 18.89 4.39
CA LEU A 253 -11.55 17.84 5.20
C LEU A 253 -13.01 18.16 5.55
N SER A 254 -13.93 17.38 4.97
CA SER A 254 -15.33 17.36 5.37
C SER A 254 -15.48 16.97 6.84
N SER A 255 -16.61 17.33 7.47
CA SER A 255 -16.89 16.94 8.86
C SER A 255 -16.93 15.42 9.06
N GLU A 256 -17.29 14.65 8.03
CA GLU A 256 -17.28 13.19 8.06
C GLU A 256 -15.84 12.65 7.97
N ALA A 257 -15.03 13.18 7.06
CA ALA A 257 -13.62 12.81 6.94
C ALA A 257 -12.86 13.07 8.25
N ARG A 258 -13.04 14.22 8.90
CA ARG A 258 -12.40 14.52 10.19
C ARG A 258 -12.69 13.47 11.26
N ARG A 259 -13.94 13.00 11.34
CA ARG A 259 -14.35 11.96 12.29
C ARG A 259 -13.70 10.61 11.97
N TRP A 260 -13.54 10.29 10.69
CA TRP A 260 -12.84 9.07 10.28
C TRP A 260 -11.34 9.14 10.59
N TYR A 261 -10.71 10.30 10.40
CA TYR A 261 -9.32 10.53 10.76
C TYR A 261 -9.08 10.34 12.27
N GLU A 262 -10.04 10.70 13.12
CA GLU A 262 -9.97 10.39 14.57
C GLU A 262 -9.89 8.88 14.84
N LEU A 263 -10.61 8.05 14.08
CA LEU A 263 -10.55 6.59 14.17
C LEU A 263 -9.20 6.05 13.69
N GLN A 264 -8.72 6.54 12.54
CA GLN A 264 -7.42 6.11 12.02
C GLN A 264 -6.28 6.50 12.98
N ASP A 265 -6.26 7.74 13.47
CA ASP A 265 -5.25 8.22 14.43
C ASP A 265 -5.26 7.39 15.72
N LEU A 266 -6.45 6.99 16.18
CA LEU A 266 -6.59 6.12 17.34
C LEU A 266 -6.01 4.72 17.09
N PHE A 267 -6.22 4.17 15.90
CA PHE A 267 -5.65 2.88 15.49
C PHE A 267 -4.14 2.96 15.32
N ASP A 268 -3.62 3.96 14.62
CA ASP A 268 -2.18 4.13 14.37
C ASP A 268 -1.39 4.30 15.68
N LYS A 269 -1.98 4.95 16.68
CA LYS A 269 -1.37 5.17 18.00
C LYS A 269 -1.66 4.06 19.02
N TYR A 270 -2.41 3.04 18.63
CA TYR A 270 -2.83 1.96 19.53
C TYR A 270 -1.63 1.34 20.26
N THR A 271 -0.58 0.99 19.52
CA THR A 271 0.63 0.35 20.03
C THR A 271 1.45 1.24 20.97
N GLU A 272 1.26 2.56 20.89
CA GLU A 272 2.00 3.55 21.66
C GLU A 272 1.27 4.03 22.93
N LYS A 273 -0.06 3.83 23.06
CA LYS A 273 -0.88 4.68 23.97
C LYS A 273 -2.02 4.00 24.73
N ASN A 274 -1.66 3.03 25.58
CA ASN A 274 -2.47 2.46 26.69
C ASN A 274 -3.84 1.87 26.27
N ILE A 275 -3.94 0.54 26.28
CA ILE A 275 -5.11 -0.25 25.85
C ILE A 275 -6.42 0.24 26.50
N THR A 276 -6.44 0.49 27.81
CA THR A 276 -7.65 0.96 28.52
C THR A 276 -8.09 2.35 28.03
N LYS A 277 -7.13 3.26 27.83
CA LYS A 277 -7.42 4.59 27.28
C LYS A 277 -7.94 4.50 25.85
N THR A 278 -7.35 3.64 25.03
CA THR A 278 -7.79 3.40 23.64
C THR A 278 -9.21 2.84 23.60
N THR A 279 -9.52 1.86 24.45
CA THR A 279 -10.85 1.27 24.58
C THR A 279 -11.91 2.31 24.96
N ASN A 280 -11.61 3.16 25.94
CA ASN A 280 -12.52 4.23 26.35
C ASN A 280 -12.80 5.21 25.21
N LYS A 281 -11.76 5.61 24.46
CA LYS A 281 -11.90 6.51 23.31
C LYS A 281 -12.70 5.87 22.17
N LEU A 282 -12.43 4.61 21.83
CA LEU A 282 -13.18 3.90 20.79
C LEU A 282 -14.67 3.81 21.17
N THR A 283 -14.95 3.52 22.43
CA THR A 283 -16.32 3.50 22.97
C THR A 283 -17.00 4.87 22.85
N GLU A 284 -16.27 5.95 23.15
CA GLU A 284 -16.77 7.32 22.98
C GLU A 284 -17.10 7.63 21.51
N ILE A 285 -16.21 7.27 20.58
CA ILE A 285 -16.43 7.44 19.14
C ILE A 285 -17.68 6.69 18.69
N LYS A 286 -17.81 5.39 19.03
CA LYS A 286 -18.99 4.57 18.69
C LYS A 286 -20.29 5.14 19.27
N LYS A 287 -20.24 5.72 20.48
CA LYS A 287 -21.39 6.37 21.12
C LYS A 287 -21.80 7.65 20.40
N LYS A 288 -20.82 8.46 19.99
CA LYS A 288 -21.02 9.75 19.31
C LYS A 288 -21.42 9.56 17.84
N HIS A 289 -20.93 8.49 17.21
CA HIS A 289 -21.10 8.17 15.79
C HIS A 289 -21.57 6.73 15.66
N LYS A 290 -22.88 6.51 15.87
CA LYS A 290 -23.49 5.17 15.86
C LYS A 290 -23.33 4.48 14.50
N GLU A 291 -23.24 5.25 13.42
CA GLU A 291 -22.96 4.78 12.07
C GLU A 291 -21.64 3.99 11.96
N TYR A 292 -20.70 4.19 12.90
CA TYR A 292 -19.42 3.49 12.91
C TYR A 292 -19.45 2.18 13.71
N ALA A 293 -20.50 1.92 14.49
CA ALA A 293 -20.53 0.79 15.42
C ALA A 293 -20.49 -0.57 14.71
N ASP A 294 -21.05 -0.64 13.50
CA ASP A 294 -21.18 -1.86 12.69
C ASP A 294 -20.25 -1.86 11.46
N ILE A 295 -19.31 -0.92 11.37
CA ILE A 295 -18.33 -0.91 10.29
C ILE A 295 -17.30 -2.02 10.56
N PRO A 296 -17.05 -2.94 9.60
CA PRO A 296 -16.18 -4.10 9.81
C PRO A 296 -14.81 -3.75 10.41
N PHE A 297 -14.14 -2.70 9.93
CA PHE A 297 -12.87 -2.27 10.49
C PHE A 297 -12.97 -1.86 11.97
N VAL A 298 -14.04 -1.18 12.37
CA VAL A 298 -14.25 -0.73 13.76
C VAL A 298 -14.53 -1.92 14.67
N GLU A 299 -15.25 -2.93 14.19
CA GLU A 299 -15.47 -4.18 14.92
C GLU A 299 -14.20 -5.00 15.06
N TYR A 300 -13.41 -5.09 13.99
CA TYR A 300 -12.08 -5.69 14.03
C TYR A 300 -11.20 -4.98 15.08
N PHE A 301 -11.14 -3.64 15.07
CA PHE A 301 -10.35 -2.91 16.05
C PHE A 301 -10.82 -3.15 17.49
N ASP A 302 -12.14 -3.20 17.72
CA ASP A 302 -12.72 -3.57 19.03
C ASP A 302 -12.25 -4.98 19.46
N SER A 303 -12.22 -5.95 18.53
CA SER A 303 -11.75 -7.32 18.82
C SER A 303 -10.26 -7.38 19.17
N VAL A 304 -9.42 -6.59 18.49
CA VAL A 304 -7.99 -6.50 18.79
C VAL A 304 -7.79 -5.96 20.21
N LEU A 305 -8.46 -4.85 20.54
CA LEU A 305 -8.38 -4.24 21.88
C LEU A 305 -8.84 -5.19 22.99
N LEU A 306 -9.93 -5.94 22.77
CA LEU A 306 -10.42 -6.94 23.72
C LEU A 306 -9.40 -8.05 23.93
N SER A 307 -8.78 -8.55 22.85
CA SER A 307 -7.79 -9.63 22.94
C SER A 307 -6.55 -9.23 23.78
N ASP A 308 -6.18 -7.96 23.76
CA ASP A 308 -5.00 -7.46 24.46
C ASP A 308 -5.25 -7.12 25.95
N GLN A 309 -6.52 -7.04 26.39
CA GLN A 309 -6.86 -6.90 27.82
C GLN A 309 -6.71 -8.21 28.62
N LYS A 310 -6.63 -9.35 27.93
CA LYS A 310 -6.33 -10.69 28.49
C LYS A 310 -7.26 -11.17 29.62
N THR A 311 -8.51 -10.72 29.69
CA THR A 311 -9.50 -11.35 30.59
C THR A 311 -10.24 -12.49 29.86
N GLY A 312 -10.56 -13.59 30.56
CA GLY A 312 -11.22 -14.75 29.93
C GLY A 312 -12.57 -14.43 29.28
N ALA A 313 -13.32 -13.44 29.80
CA ALA A 313 -14.59 -13.00 29.22
C ALA A 313 -14.40 -12.20 27.91
N ASP A 314 -13.33 -11.42 27.81
CA ASP A 314 -13.04 -10.61 26.62
C ASP A 314 -12.63 -11.49 25.44
N ILE A 315 -11.89 -12.58 25.69
CA ILE A 315 -11.46 -13.49 24.62
C ILE A 315 -12.66 -14.29 24.06
N TRP A 316 -13.65 -14.64 24.89
CA TRP A 316 -14.90 -15.25 24.40
C TRP A 316 -15.70 -14.27 23.52
N ARG A 317 -15.74 -12.99 23.91
CA ARG A 317 -16.38 -11.94 23.11
C ARG A 317 -15.74 -11.76 21.73
N CYS A 318 -14.42 -11.96 21.62
CA CYS A 318 -13.76 -11.98 20.31
C CYS A 318 -14.35 -13.05 19.38
N SER A 319 -14.69 -14.25 19.88
CA SER A 319 -15.30 -15.30 19.04
C SER A 319 -16.62 -14.86 18.42
N PHE A 320 -17.45 -14.08 19.14
CA PHE A 320 -18.69 -13.55 18.58
C PHE A 320 -18.43 -12.49 17.50
N ILE A 321 -17.43 -11.62 17.72
CA ILE A 321 -17.02 -10.63 16.73
C ILE A 321 -16.48 -11.32 15.47
N TYR A 322 -15.73 -12.41 15.62
CA TYR A 322 -15.27 -13.22 14.48
C TYR A 322 -16.42 -13.70 13.62
N ASP A 323 -17.42 -14.35 14.23
CA ASP A 323 -18.55 -14.91 13.47
C ASP A 323 -19.33 -13.83 12.73
N LYS A 324 -19.38 -12.61 13.27
CA LYS A 324 -19.97 -11.45 12.60
C LYS A 324 -19.09 -10.97 11.44
N LEU A 325 -17.79 -10.75 11.68
CA LEU A 325 -16.84 -10.30 10.66
C LEU A 325 -16.71 -11.29 9.52
N LYS A 326 -16.66 -12.58 9.82
CA LYS A 326 -16.61 -13.67 8.83
C LYS A 326 -17.76 -13.54 7.84
N LYS A 327 -18.99 -13.30 8.34
CA LYS A 327 -20.18 -13.09 7.49
C LYS A 327 -20.08 -11.82 6.65
N GLN A 328 -19.61 -10.72 7.23
CA GLN A 328 -19.40 -9.46 6.49
C GLN A 328 -18.34 -9.61 5.38
N LEU A 329 -17.34 -10.46 5.60
CA LEU A 329 -16.24 -10.72 4.68
C LEU A 329 -16.49 -11.84 3.66
N GLU A 330 -17.63 -12.55 3.71
CA GLU A 330 -17.91 -13.71 2.84
C GLU A 330 -17.74 -13.42 1.34
N ASN A 331 -18.05 -12.19 0.91
CA ASN A 331 -17.95 -11.77 -0.49
C ASN A 331 -16.75 -10.85 -0.76
N ILE A 332 -15.87 -10.66 0.23
CA ILE A 332 -14.69 -9.81 0.09
C ILE A 332 -13.53 -10.67 -0.42
N PRO A 333 -12.82 -10.23 -1.47
CA PRO A 333 -11.66 -10.96 -1.98
C PRO A 333 -10.61 -11.24 -0.88
N PRO A 334 -10.07 -12.47 -0.77
CA PRO A 334 -9.15 -12.84 0.29
C PRO A 334 -7.82 -12.05 0.32
N ASP A 335 -7.43 -11.44 -0.80
CA ASP A 335 -6.26 -10.59 -0.94
C ASP A 335 -6.43 -9.21 -0.29
N ARG A 336 -7.66 -8.82 0.07
CA ARG A 336 -7.94 -7.54 0.74
C ARG A 336 -7.28 -7.45 2.11
N THR A 337 -6.76 -6.27 2.42
CA THR A 337 -5.98 -6.00 3.63
C THR A 337 -6.73 -6.39 4.91
N LEU A 338 -7.96 -5.90 5.09
CA LEU A 338 -8.75 -6.20 6.29
C LEU A 338 -9.08 -7.70 6.41
N TYR A 339 -9.35 -8.37 5.28
CA TYR A 339 -9.62 -9.82 5.27
C TYR A 339 -8.44 -10.60 5.85
N LYS A 340 -7.21 -10.25 5.40
CA LYS A 340 -5.98 -10.89 5.89
C LYS A 340 -5.76 -10.60 7.38
N TRP A 341 -5.90 -9.34 7.80
CA TRP A 341 -5.75 -8.95 9.20
C TRP A 341 -6.71 -9.69 10.14
N VAL A 342 -7.99 -9.73 9.77
CA VAL A 342 -9.02 -10.46 10.53
C VAL A 342 -8.62 -11.93 10.67
N ASN A 343 -8.35 -12.65 9.58
CA ASN A 343 -8.03 -14.07 9.68
C ASN A 343 -6.72 -14.35 10.43
N MET A 344 -5.69 -13.52 10.29
CA MET A 344 -4.43 -13.68 11.04
C MET A 344 -4.63 -13.45 12.55
N ASP A 345 -5.33 -12.40 12.95
CA ASP A 345 -5.56 -12.11 14.37
C ASP A 345 -6.54 -13.09 15.02
N PHE A 346 -7.55 -13.57 14.28
CA PHE A 346 -8.44 -14.60 14.79
C PHE A 346 -7.75 -15.96 14.91
N ALA A 347 -6.81 -16.30 14.02
CA ALA A 347 -5.95 -17.47 14.21
C ALA A 347 -5.16 -17.35 15.53
N ARG A 348 -4.52 -16.20 15.78
CA ARG A 348 -3.82 -15.91 17.05
C ARG A 348 -4.75 -16.05 18.26
N ILE A 349 -5.94 -15.46 18.21
CA ILE A 349 -6.92 -15.51 19.31
C ILE A 349 -7.37 -16.96 19.58
N HIS A 350 -7.60 -17.75 18.54
CA HIS A 350 -7.96 -19.16 18.70
C HIS A 350 -6.83 -19.99 19.31
N LEU A 351 -5.56 -19.68 19.03
CA LEU A 351 -4.43 -20.31 19.73
C LEU A 351 -4.39 -19.94 21.22
N ILE A 352 -4.63 -18.67 21.57
CA ILE A 352 -4.74 -18.25 22.97
C ILE A 352 -5.86 -19.01 23.71
N LEU A 353 -6.96 -19.31 22.99
CA LEU A 353 -8.09 -20.09 23.50
C LEU A 353 -7.89 -21.62 23.47
N ASN A 354 -6.70 -22.10 23.06
CA ASN A 354 -6.43 -23.53 22.89
C ASN A 354 -7.38 -24.22 21.88
N HIS A 355 -7.70 -23.55 20.78
CA HIS A 355 -8.49 -24.06 19.65
C HIS A 355 -7.66 -24.10 18.36
N PRO A 356 -6.59 -24.93 18.28
CA PRO A 356 -5.66 -24.94 17.15
C PRO A 356 -6.30 -25.29 15.79
N GLU A 357 -7.30 -26.17 15.76
CA GLU A 357 -8.07 -26.51 14.55
C GLU A 357 -8.70 -25.24 13.93
N LYS A 358 -9.35 -24.41 14.75
CA LYS A 358 -9.97 -23.15 14.29
C LYS A 358 -8.94 -22.13 13.83
N ALA A 359 -7.75 -22.15 14.42
CA ALA A 359 -6.65 -21.31 13.96
C ALA A 359 -6.19 -21.74 12.55
N LEU A 360 -6.07 -23.05 12.31
CA LEU A 360 -5.78 -23.58 10.97
C LEU A 360 -6.89 -23.27 9.96
N ASP A 361 -8.17 -23.30 10.36
CA ASP A 361 -9.29 -22.88 9.50
C ASP A 361 -9.13 -21.41 9.04
N CYS A 362 -8.74 -20.51 9.95
CA CYS A 362 -8.48 -19.11 9.62
C CYS A 362 -7.30 -18.98 8.66
N ILE A 363 -6.22 -19.74 8.91
CA ILE A 363 -5.00 -19.74 8.09
C ILE A 363 -5.29 -20.26 6.68
N ALA A 364 -6.16 -21.27 6.54
CA ALA A 364 -6.53 -21.86 5.26
C ALA A 364 -7.32 -20.91 4.34
N LEU A 365 -7.92 -19.85 4.90
CA LEU A 365 -8.63 -18.82 4.15
C LEU A 365 -7.69 -17.75 3.55
N LEU A 366 -6.44 -17.70 4.00
CA LEU A 366 -5.48 -16.69 3.55
C LEU A 366 -4.92 -17.05 2.16
N PRO A 367 -4.72 -16.04 1.27
CA PRO A 367 -4.07 -16.24 -0.02
C PRO A 367 -2.68 -16.86 0.11
N ALA A 368 -2.26 -17.60 -0.93
CA ALA A 368 -0.99 -18.33 -0.94
C ALA A 368 0.22 -17.41 -0.72
N GLU A 369 0.21 -16.19 -1.25
CA GLU A 369 1.25 -15.19 -1.08
C GLU A 369 1.44 -14.74 0.38
N THR A 370 0.42 -14.91 1.23
CA THR A 370 0.50 -14.63 2.67
C THR A 370 1.50 -15.56 3.36
N ALA A 371 1.79 -16.72 2.77
CA ALA A 371 2.77 -17.67 3.28
C ALA A 371 4.20 -17.12 3.30
N ASN A 372 4.48 -16.02 2.58
CA ASN A 372 5.78 -15.35 2.64
C ASN A 372 5.98 -14.57 3.95
N SER A 373 4.93 -14.36 4.75
CA SER A 373 5.04 -13.70 6.05
C SER A 373 5.58 -14.65 7.12
N GLY A 374 6.66 -14.27 7.79
CA GLY A 374 7.16 -15.02 8.94
C GLY A 374 6.14 -15.15 10.09
N TYR A 375 5.27 -14.13 10.27
CA TYR A 375 4.18 -14.20 11.26
C TYR A 375 3.12 -15.24 10.90
N PHE A 376 2.74 -15.33 9.63
CA PHE A 376 1.84 -16.38 9.13
C PHE A 376 2.43 -17.76 9.42
N GLN A 377 3.71 -17.95 9.08
CA GLN A 377 4.41 -19.22 9.26
C GLN A 377 4.52 -19.59 10.74
N MET A 378 4.76 -18.61 11.62
CA MET A 378 4.73 -18.81 13.06
C MET A 378 3.35 -19.27 13.55
N LEU A 379 2.26 -18.58 13.16
CA LEU A 379 0.90 -18.97 13.55
C LEU A 379 0.57 -20.39 13.08
N LYS A 380 0.90 -20.73 11.83
CA LYS A 380 0.70 -22.07 11.27
C LYS A 380 1.48 -23.13 12.04
N GLY A 381 2.77 -22.87 12.29
CA GLY A 381 3.65 -23.80 13.01
C GLY A 381 3.19 -24.05 14.44
N VAL A 382 2.87 -22.98 15.18
CA VAL A 382 2.35 -23.10 16.55
C VAL A 382 1.01 -23.81 16.59
N SER A 383 0.14 -23.61 15.59
CA SER A 383 -1.13 -24.34 15.50
C SER A 383 -0.92 -25.85 15.43
N TYR A 384 0.02 -26.30 14.60
CA TYR A 384 0.38 -27.72 14.54
C TYR A 384 1.06 -28.23 15.80
N LEU A 385 1.92 -27.43 16.44
CA LEU A 385 2.53 -27.82 17.72
C LEU A 385 1.49 -28.19 18.78
N TYR A 386 0.40 -27.41 18.86
CA TYR A 386 -0.69 -27.65 19.81
C TYR A 386 -1.51 -28.90 19.48
N LEU A 387 -1.42 -29.43 18.26
CA LEU A 387 -2.10 -30.66 17.83
C LEU A 387 -1.27 -31.92 18.08
N ILE A 388 0.04 -31.82 18.32
CA ILE A 388 0.90 -32.98 18.57
C ILE A 388 0.43 -33.73 19.83
N GLY A 389 0.19 -35.03 19.68
CA GLY A 389 -0.28 -35.93 20.73
C GLY A 389 -1.79 -35.88 20.97
N THR A 390 -2.54 -35.07 20.21
CA THR A 390 -4.01 -34.98 20.35
C THR A 390 -4.75 -36.06 19.57
N SER A 391 -4.15 -36.60 18.51
CA SER A 391 -4.70 -37.71 17.73
C SER A 391 -4.31 -39.06 18.34
N PRO A 392 -5.20 -40.08 18.35
CA PRO A 392 -4.82 -41.44 18.69
C PRO A 392 -3.99 -42.13 17.59
N ASP A 393 -3.94 -41.54 16.38
CA ASP A 393 -3.19 -42.06 15.24
C ASP A 393 -1.76 -41.52 15.23
N PHE A 394 -0.79 -42.43 15.22
CA PHE A 394 0.63 -42.09 15.21
C PHE A 394 1.03 -41.31 13.95
N GLU A 395 0.55 -41.72 12.77
CA GLU A 395 0.91 -41.07 11.50
C GLU A 395 0.37 -39.63 11.43
N VAL A 396 -0.83 -39.41 11.98
CA VAL A 396 -1.40 -38.06 12.08
C VAL A 396 -0.54 -37.15 12.96
N ASN A 397 -0.06 -37.66 14.11
CA ASN A 397 0.83 -36.88 14.96
C ASN A 397 2.18 -36.61 14.30
N THR A 398 2.76 -37.59 13.59
CA THR A 398 3.98 -37.37 12.80
C THR A 398 3.79 -36.29 11.74
N ASN A 399 2.62 -36.25 11.08
CA ASN A 399 2.29 -35.20 10.13
C ASN A 399 2.17 -33.82 10.81
N TYR A 400 1.60 -33.74 12.02
CA TYR A 400 1.59 -32.50 12.79
C TYR A 400 3.00 -32.03 13.15
N GLU A 401 3.88 -32.94 13.59
CA GLU A 401 5.28 -32.63 13.88
C GLU A 401 6.01 -32.09 12.64
N SER A 402 5.88 -32.75 11.48
CA SER A 402 6.51 -32.29 10.25
C SER A 402 5.99 -30.91 9.80
N ASN A 403 4.67 -30.73 9.79
CA ASN A 403 4.07 -29.45 9.39
C ASN A 403 4.43 -28.31 10.36
N ALA A 404 4.54 -28.60 11.66
CA ALA A 404 5.00 -27.63 12.65
C ALA A 404 6.44 -27.21 12.36
N TYR A 405 7.34 -28.18 12.18
CA TYR A 405 8.75 -27.91 11.91
C TYR A 405 8.93 -27.10 10.63
N ASP A 406 8.33 -27.52 9.51
CA ASP A 406 8.49 -26.85 8.23
C ASP A 406 8.01 -25.39 8.29
N ALA A 407 6.85 -25.14 8.92
CA ALA A 407 6.34 -23.79 9.07
C ALA A 407 7.24 -22.93 9.98
N LEU A 408 7.70 -23.46 11.12
CA LEU A 408 8.56 -22.71 12.03
C LEU A 408 9.95 -22.43 11.45
N SER A 409 10.52 -23.38 10.70
CA SER A 409 11.76 -23.14 9.95
C SER A 409 11.59 -22.04 8.91
N ASN A 410 10.45 -22.00 8.20
CA ASN A 410 10.15 -20.89 7.30
C ASN A 410 9.96 -19.56 8.04
N ALA A 411 9.37 -19.56 9.23
CA ALA A 411 9.28 -18.36 10.06
C ALA A 411 10.67 -17.82 10.45
N GLU A 412 11.60 -18.71 10.84
CA GLU A 412 12.98 -18.35 11.16
C GLU A 412 13.76 -17.83 9.94
N LEU A 413 13.56 -18.45 8.77
CA LEU A 413 14.15 -17.98 7.50
C LEU A 413 13.67 -16.56 7.11
N GLN A 414 12.47 -16.19 7.54
CA GLN A 414 11.91 -14.84 7.38
C GLN A 414 12.25 -13.92 8.57
N GLU A 415 13.23 -14.30 9.39
CA GLU A 415 13.71 -13.58 10.57
C GLU A 415 12.61 -13.27 11.61
N TYR A 416 11.53 -14.06 11.63
CA TYR A 416 10.47 -13.87 12.61
C TYR A 416 10.89 -14.45 13.96
N PRO A 417 10.76 -13.70 15.07
CA PRO A 417 11.21 -14.16 16.38
C PRO A 417 10.34 -15.31 16.89
N LEU A 418 10.98 -16.43 17.24
CA LEU A 418 10.36 -17.59 17.87
C LEU A 418 10.73 -17.67 19.35
N SER A 419 9.87 -18.29 20.17
CA SER A 419 10.17 -18.47 21.60
C SER A 419 11.28 -19.49 21.82
N ASP A 420 12.02 -19.36 22.94
CA ASP A 420 13.07 -20.31 23.31
C ASP A 420 12.56 -21.77 23.37
N SER A 421 11.33 -21.96 23.87
CA SER A 421 10.67 -23.27 23.91
C SER A 421 10.43 -23.85 22.51
N THR A 422 10.04 -23.00 21.56
CA THR A 422 9.81 -23.38 20.16
C THR A 422 11.13 -23.77 19.49
N LEU A 423 12.16 -22.95 19.65
CA LEU A 423 13.51 -23.21 19.13
C LEU A 423 14.12 -24.48 19.75
N GLN A 424 13.88 -24.72 21.05
CA GLN A 424 14.31 -25.96 21.69
C GLN A 424 13.62 -27.17 21.08
N TRP A 425 12.30 -27.13 20.92
CA TRP A 425 11.54 -28.21 20.30
C TRP A 425 12.03 -28.50 18.88
N MET A 426 12.28 -27.46 18.07
CA MET A 426 12.79 -27.62 16.70
C MET A 426 14.15 -28.35 16.68
N ARG A 427 15.08 -27.97 17.56
CA ARG A 427 16.39 -28.64 17.69
C ARG A 427 16.26 -30.10 18.12
N GLU A 428 15.30 -30.42 18.99
CA GLU A 428 15.05 -31.79 19.42
C GLU A 428 14.42 -32.63 18.30
N TYR A 429 13.50 -32.07 17.52
CA TYR A 429 12.90 -32.71 16.36
C TYR A 429 13.94 -33.01 15.28
N GLU A 430 14.81 -32.05 14.95
CA GLU A 430 15.88 -32.23 13.96
C GLU A 430 16.83 -33.36 14.34
N ARG A 431 17.27 -33.41 15.62
CA ARG A 431 18.09 -34.53 16.11
C ARG A 431 17.38 -35.89 16.00
N LYS A 432 16.07 -35.96 16.22
CA LYS A 432 15.32 -37.22 16.07
C LYS A 432 15.24 -37.64 14.61
N ARG A 433 15.06 -36.68 13.70
CA ARG A 433 14.99 -36.91 12.26
C ARG A 433 16.32 -37.39 11.69
N ASP A 434 17.45 -36.86 12.17
CA ASP A 434 18.79 -37.24 11.69
C ASP A 434 19.25 -38.61 12.21
N ASN A 435 18.62 -39.14 13.26
CA ASN A 435 18.95 -40.43 13.87
C ASN A 435 18.06 -41.59 13.39
N ASN A 436 17.04 -41.32 12.58
CA ASN A 436 16.14 -42.29 11.96
C ASN A 436 16.39 -42.33 10.44
#